data_AF-A0AAD7BKG9-F1
#
_entry.id   AF-A0AAD7BKG9-F1
#
_cell.length_a   1.000
_cell.length_b   1.000
_cell.length_c   1.000
_cell.angle_alpha   90.00
_cell.angle_beta   90.00
_cell.angle_gamma   90.00
#
_symmetry.space_group_name_H-M   'P 1'
#
loop_
_entity.id
_entity.type
_entity.pdbx_description
1 polymer ?
#
loop_
_entity_poly.entity_id
_entity_poly.type
_entity_poly.pdbx_seq_one_letter_code
_entity_poly.pdbx_strand_id
1 'polypeptide(L)'
;MTLLLSVLSGVSAVLAFALAAIANQTGSITPLSASEVAMYRPYTYFAATGYCGPSYTRSWSCGVNCEGNPDFQPVDAGGDGEVVQYWFLGYSPSLERVIVAHEGTQIQDIVSIASDVSIIQRPLDPALFPGIPSSVRVHCGFADEQAKTATLILAAVNTTLAKYGTSTVTVVGHSLGGAIALLDAVYLQLHLPPSVKITAVTYGLPRVGNQGFADYVDAKFAGSLAEGE
;
A
#
# COMPACT_ATOMS: atom_id res chain seq x y z
N MET A 1 49.89 0.41 -23.99
CA MET A 1 49.56 -0.24 -22.71
C MET A 1 49.39 0.82 -21.64
N THR A 2 48.39 1.71 -21.81
CA THR A 2 48.20 2.88 -20.93
C THR A 2 46.74 3.33 -20.84
N LEU A 3 45.81 2.66 -21.56
CA LEU A 3 44.37 2.97 -21.52
C LEU A 3 43.56 2.04 -20.60
N LEU A 4 44.16 0.99 -20.04
CA LEU A 4 43.46 0.05 -19.13
C LEU A 4 43.48 0.47 -17.65
N LEU A 5 44.38 1.39 -17.26
CA LEU A 5 44.54 1.79 -15.85
C LEU A 5 43.56 2.89 -15.40
N SER A 6 43.01 3.69 -16.31
CA SER A 6 42.04 4.75 -15.99
C SER A 6 40.60 4.24 -15.85
N VAL A 7 40.28 3.05 -16.37
CA VAL A 7 38.94 2.46 -16.26
C VAL A 7 38.79 1.73 -14.91
N LEU A 8 39.85 1.09 -14.40
CA LEU A 8 39.81 0.43 -13.10
C LEU A 8 39.65 1.41 -11.93
N SER A 9 40.29 2.59 -11.99
CA SER A 9 40.18 3.61 -10.93
C SER A 9 38.80 4.27 -10.87
N GLY A 10 38.14 4.44 -12.02
CA GLY A 10 36.76 4.95 -12.09
C GLY A 10 35.73 3.96 -11.54
N VAL A 11 35.87 2.67 -11.85
CA VAL A 11 34.97 1.62 -11.35
C VAL A 11 35.12 1.43 -9.83
N SER A 12 36.35 1.49 -9.28
CA SER A 12 36.57 1.43 -7.83
C SER A 12 36.00 2.64 -7.09
N ALA A 13 36.04 3.84 -7.66
CA ALA A 13 35.44 5.03 -7.05
C ALA A 13 33.91 4.97 -7.05
N VAL A 14 33.29 4.50 -8.14
CA VAL A 14 31.83 4.32 -8.22
C VAL A 14 31.34 3.22 -7.26
N LEU A 15 32.08 2.12 -7.12
CA LEU A 15 31.76 1.08 -6.13
C LEU A 15 31.89 1.58 -4.69
N ALA A 16 32.94 2.37 -4.40
CA ALA A 16 33.15 2.94 -3.08
C ALA A 16 32.09 3.99 -2.71
N PHE A 17 31.62 4.80 -3.66
CA PHE A 17 30.50 5.71 -3.45
C PHE A 17 29.16 4.98 -3.29
N ALA A 18 28.92 3.90 -4.03
CA ALA A 18 27.72 3.08 -3.86
C ALA A 18 27.70 2.39 -2.48
N LEU A 19 28.84 1.85 -2.02
CA LEU A 19 28.97 1.26 -0.68
C LEU A 19 28.88 2.30 0.43
N ALA A 20 29.44 3.50 0.25
CA ALA A 20 29.34 4.59 1.22
C ALA A 20 27.91 5.18 1.30
N ALA A 21 27.17 5.22 0.19
CA ALA A 21 25.77 5.64 0.18
C ALA A 21 24.85 4.62 0.87
N ILE A 22 25.16 3.32 0.79
CA ILE A 22 24.47 2.26 1.54
C ILE A 22 24.85 2.32 3.03
N ALA A 23 26.11 2.63 3.35
CA ALA A 23 26.59 2.74 4.73
C ALA A 23 26.07 3.98 5.47
N ASN A 24 25.60 5.02 4.77
CA ASN A 24 25.10 6.25 5.39
C ASN A 24 23.59 6.24 5.68
N GLN A 25 22.90 5.12 5.43
CA GLN A 25 21.51 4.88 5.82
C GLN A 25 21.45 3.88 7.00
N THR A 26 22.33 4.02 7.99
CA THR A 26 22.19 3.28 9.24
C THR A 26 21.18 3.98 10.14
N GLY A 27 19.91 3.87 9.80
CA GLY A 27 18.89 3.80 10.85
C GLY A 27 19.25 2.63 11.78
N SER A 28 18.95 2.75 13.07
CA SER A 28 19.09 1.62 13.99
C SER A 28 18.21 0.47 13.50
N ILE A 29 18.82 -0.63 13.06
CA ILE A 29 18.08 -1.85 12.72
C ILE A 29 17.71 -2.52 14.05
N THR A 30 16.43 -2.52 14.36
CA THR A 30 15.88 -3.20 15.55
C THR A 30 15.07 -4.39 15.08
N PRO A 31 15.50 -5.64 15.34
CA PRO A 31 14.72 -6.82 15.02
C PRO A 31 13.38 -6.80 15.75
N LEU A 32 12.30 -7.10 15.05
CA LEU A 32 10.99 -7.30 15.67
C LEU A 32 10.97 -8.61 16.47
N SER A 33 10.31 -8.60 17.61
CA SER A 33 9.98 -9.80 18.37
C SER A 33 8.99 -10.69 17.60
N ALA A 34 8.94 -11.98 17.94
CA ALA A 34 7.96 -12.90 17.35
C ALA A 34 6.50 -12.42 17.57
N SER A 35 6.22 -11.74 18.69
CA SER A 35 4.92 -11.13 18.96
C SER A 35 4.61 -9.94 18.07
N GLU A 36 5.61 -9.11 17.77
CA GLU A 36 5.48 -7.99 16.82
C GLU A 36 5.36 -8.48 15.37
N VAL A 37 5.95 -9.62 15.02
CA VAL A 37 5.69 -10.25 13.72
C VAL A 37 4.27 -10.82 13.69
N ALA A 38 3.83 -11.47 14.78
CA ALA A 38 2.51 -12.10 14.86
C ALA A 38 1.34 -11.11 14.72
N MET A 39 1.50 -9.84 15.12
CA MET A 39 0.46 -8.81 14.91
C MET A 39 0.20 -8.50 13.42
N TYR A 40 1.12 -8.86 12.52
CA TYR A 40 0.89 -8.70 11.08
C TYR A 40 0.10 -9.83 10.44
N ARG A 41 -0.01 -10.97 11.11
CA ARG A 41 -0.66 -12.17 10.55
C ARG A 41 -2.10 -11.91 10.08
N PRO A 42 -2.97 -11.20 10.82
CA PRO A 42 -4.32 -10.87 10.34
C PRO A 42 -4.30 -10.10 9.01
N TYR A 43 -3.39 -9.12 8.88
CA TYR A 43 -3.25 -8.31 7.66
C TYR A 43 -2.67 -9.11 6.50
N THR A 44 -1.81 -10.10 6.75
CA THR A 44 -1.35 -11.03 5.70
C THR A 44 -2.53 -11.79 5.10
N TYR A 45 -3.46 -12.28 5.93
CA TYR A 45 -4.68 -12.92 5.43
C TYR A 45 -5.60 -11.94 4.69
N PHE A 46 -5.72 -10.69 5.13
CA PHE A 46 -6.48 -9.68 4.38
C PHE A 46 -5.85 -9.38 3.02
N ALA A 47 -4.52 -9.22 2.94
CA ALA A 47 -3.81 -9.03 1.67
C ALA A 47 -4.01 -10.23 0.73
N ALA A 48 -3.92 -11.46 1.25
CA ALA A 48 -4.19 -12.66 0.46
C ALA A 48 -5.66 -12.78 0.02
N THR A 49 -6.60 -12.38 0.87
CA THR A 49 -8.04 -12.33 0.54
C THR A 49 -8.33 -11.31 -0.57
N GLY A 50 -7.45 -10.32 -0.79
CA GLY A 50 -7.59 -9.34 -1.87
C GLY A 50 -7.68 -9.98 -3.25
N TYR A 51 -7.16 -11.20 -3.43
CA TYR A 51 -7.22 -11.98 -4.67
C TYR A 51 -8.50 -12.82 -4.82
N CYS A 52 -9.41 -12.75 -3.86
CA CYS A 52 -10.70 -13.44 -3.92
C CYS A 52 -11.76 -12.54 -4.55
N GLY A 53 -12.51 -13.08 -5.52
CA GLY A 53 -13.56 -12.31 -6.19
C GLY A 53 -14.67 -11.82 -5.26
N PRO A 54 -15.41 -10.75 -5.63
CA PRO A 54 -16.35 -10.04 -4.75
C PRO A 54 -17.51 -10.88 -4.23
N SER A 55 -17.89 -11.96 -4.92
CA SER A 55 -18.90 -12.88 -4.41
C SER A 55 -18.42 -13.57 -3.13
N TYR A 56 -17.16 -14.00 -3.10
CA TYR A 56 -16.57 -14.70 -1.96
C TYR A 56 -16.24 -13.76 -0.80
N THR A 57 -15.75 -12.56 -1.08
CA THR A 57 -15.41 -11.59 -0.03
C THR A 57 -16.64 -10.98 0.63
N ARG A 58 -17.76 -10.79 -0.11
CA ARG A 58 -19.03 -10.37 0.51
C ARG A 58 -19.64 -11.44 1.41
N SER A 59 -19.56 -12.71 1.03
CA SER A 59 -20.04 -13.82 1.86
C SER A 59 -18.99 -14.35 2.86
N TRP A 60 -17.79 -13.75 2.88
CA TRP A 60 -16.64 -14.18 3.66
C TRP A 60 -16.33 -15.69 3.59
N SER A 61 -16.25 -16.22 2.37
CA SER A 61 -16.19 -17.67 2.10
C SER A 61 -15.00 -18.11 1.25
N CYS A 62 -13.89 -17.35 1.26
CA CYS A 62 -12.68 -17.64 0.49
C CYS A 62 -11.72 -18.63 1.18
N GLY A 63 -12.26 -19.71 1.75
CA GLY A 63 -11.49 -20.78 2.41
C GLY A 63 -10.48 -20.26 3.45
N VAL A 64 -9.26 -20.81 3.43
CA VAL A 64 -8.17 -20.50 4.38
C VAL A 64 -7.89 -19.00 4.56
N ASN A 65 -8.13 -18.19 3.52
CA ASN A 65 -7.91 -16.75 3.60
C ASN A 65 -8.95 -16.07 4.51
N CYS A 66 -10.24 -16.38 4.35
CA CYS A 66 -11.29 -15.87 5.22
C CYS A 66 -11.28 -16.51 6.61
N GLU A 67 -10.92 -17.80 6.69
CA GLU A 67 -10.75 -18.53 7.96
C GLU A 67 -9.62 -17.94 8.83
N GLY A 68 -8.67 -17.22 8.22
CA GLY A 68 -7.62 -16.50 8.94
C GLY A 68 -8.11 -15.29 9.74
N ASN A 69 -9.28 -14.74 9.39
CA ASN A 69 -9.94 -13.65 10.12
C ASN A 69 -11.46 -13.94 10.18
N PRO A 70 -11.90 -14.96 10.94
CA PRO A 70 -13.28 -15.46 10.88
C PRO A 70 -14.31 -14.50 11.49
N ASP A 71 -13.87 -13.50 12.24
CA ASP A 71 -14.69 -12.47 12.87
C ASP A 71 -14.97 -11.27 11.95
N PHE A 72 -14.29 -11.19 10.80
CA PHE A 72 -14.45 -10.08 9.87
C PHE A 72 -15.89 -10.01 9.34
N GLN A 73 -16.40 -8.80 9.27
CA GLN A 73 -17.76 -8.50 8.84
C GLN A 73 -17.69 -7.68 7.56
N PRO A 74 -17.82 -8.32 6.38
CA PRO A 74 -17.82 -7.62 5.10
C PRO A 74 -18.96 -6.60 5.05
N VAL A 75 -18.66 -5.42 4.51
CA VAL A 75 -19.66 -4.37 4.26
C VAL A 75 -19.83 -4.16 2.76
N ASP A 76 -18.72 -4.08 2.03
CA ASP A 76 -18.77 -3.96 0.58
C ASP A 76 -17.54 -4.62 -0.08
N ALA A 77 -17.68 -4.92 -1.35
CA ALA A 77 -16.60 -5.39 -2.20
C ALA A 77 -16.89 -5.02 -3.66
N GLY A 78 -15.87 -5.02 -4.50
CA GLY A 78 -16.03 -4.69 -5.91
C GLY A 78 -14.80 -5.03 -6.72
N GLY A 79 -14.79 -4.55 -7.96
CA GLY A 79 -13.81 -4.93 -8.96
C GLY A 79 -14.22 -6.17 -9.76
N ASP A 80 -13.56 -6.35 -10.89
CA ASP A 80 -13.72 -7.49 -11.80
C ASP A 80 -12.40 -8.27 -11.98
N GLY A 81 -11.29 -7.81 -11.37
CA GLY A 81 -9.97 -8.43 -11.46
C GLY A 81 -9.29 -8.24 -12.81
N GLU A 82 -9.90 -7.46 -13.71
CA GLU A 82 -9.40 -7.21 -15.07
C GLU A 82 -9.23 -5.70 -15.29
N VAL A 83 -10.33 -4.96 -15.34
CA VAL A 83 -10.37 -3.51 -15.55
C VAL A 83 -10.26 -2.79 -14.21
N VAL A 84 -10.88 -3.32 -13.17
CA VAL A 84 -10.83 -2.80 -11.81
C VAL A 84 -10.36 -3.91 -10.91
N GLN A 85 -9.21 -3.71 -10.28
CA GLN A 85 -8.67 -4.64 -9.27
C GLN A 85 -9.72 -4.94 -8.20
N TYR A 86 -9.78 -6.18 -7.73
CA TYR A 86 -10.68 -6.51 -6.64
C TYR A 86 -10.36 -5.67 -5.41
N TRP A 87 -11.41 -5.32 -4.70
CA TRP A 87 -11.31 -4.67 -3.41
C TRP A 87 -12.44 -5.14 -2.50
N PHE A 88 -12.20 -5.13 -1.20
CA PHE A 88 -13.23 -5.34 -0.21
C PHE A 88 -12.97 -4.52 1.03
N LEU A 89 -14.04 -4.23 1.76
CA LEU A 89 -13.94 -3.58 3.06
C LEU A 89 -15.01 -4.06 4.02
N GLY A 90 -14.70 -3.88 5.30
CA GLY A 90 -15.57 -4.31 6.38
C GLY A 90 -14.97 -4.00 7.73
N TYR A 91 -15.59 -4.50 8.79
CA TYR A 91 -15.12 -4.30 10.15
C TYR A 91 -14.52 -5.59 10.70
N SER A 92 -13.35 -5.49 11.33
CA SER A 92 -12.76 -6.58 12.12
C SER A 92 -12.95 -6.25 13.61
N PRO A 93 -13.83 -6.98 14.33
CA PRO A 93 -14.00 -6.83 15.77
C PRO A 93 -12.71 -7.07 16.56
N SER A 94 -11.94 -8.11 16.23
CA SER A 94 -10.69 -8.45 16.93
C SER A 94 -9.59 -7.41 16.77
N LEU A 95 -9.59 -6.67 15.66
CA LEU A 95 -8.65 -5.58 15.40
C LEU A 95 -9.22 -4.18 15.71
N GLU A 96 -10.50 -4.12 16.07
CA GLU A 96 -11.28 -2.92 16.36
C GLU A 96 -11.17 -1.83 15.29
N ARG A 97 -11.23 -2.21 14.01
CA ARG A 97 -10.99 -1.29 12.89
C ARG A 97 -11.72 -1.67 11.63
N VAL A 98 -11.92 -0.67 10.78
CA VAL A 98 -12.29 -0.87 9.38
C VAL A 98 -11.07 -1.38 8.63
N ILE A 99 -11.23 -2.44 7.86
CA ILE A 99 -10.21 -2.93 6.92
C ILE A 99 -10.68 -2.61 5.52
N VAL A 100 -9.79 -2.05 4.70
CA VAL A 100 -9.94 -1.94 3.25
C VAL A 100 -8.78 -2.72 2.64
N ALA A 101 -9.05 -3.64 1.72
CA ALA A 101 -7.99 -4.41 1.09
C ALA A 101 -8.14 -4.44 -0.43
N HIS A 102 -6.99 -4.47 -1.12
CA HIS A 102 -6.90 -4.46 -2.57
C HIS A 102 -6.14 -5.66 -3.13
N GLU A 103 -6.61 -6.13 -4.28
CA GLU A 103 -5.90 -7.04 -5.16
C GLU A 103 -4.61 -6.41 -5.70
N GLY A 104 -3.60 -7.24 -5.92
CA GLY A 104 -2.48 -6.89 -6.80
C GLY A 104 -2.57 -7.62 -8.13
N THR A 105 -1.53 -7.54 -8.97
CA THR A 105 -1.51 -8.32 -10.21
C THR A 105 -1.20 -9.79 -9.95
N GLN A 106 -1.55 -10.67 -10.89
CA GLN A 106 -1.12 -12.06 -10.84
C GLN A 106 0.42 -12.16 -10.86
N ILE A 107 0.98 -13.18 -10.18
CA ILE A 107 2.42 -13.29 -9.86
C ILE A 107 3.33 -13.25 -11.09
N GLN A 108 2.87 -13.78 -12.23
CA GLN A 108 3.55 -13.74 -13.52
C GLN A 108 3.78 -12.30 -14.04
N ASP A 109 2.92 -11.35 -13.69
CA ASP A 109 3.02 -9.95 -14.11
C ASP A 109 3.81 -9.09 -13.11
N ILE A 110 4.02 -9.58 -11.87
CA ILE A 110 4.77 -8.87 -10.81
C ILE A 110 6.23 -8.63 -11.22
N VAL A 111 6.86 -9.59 -11.91
CA VAL A 111 8.23 -9.43 -12.44
C VAL A 111 8.26 -8.32 -13.50
N SER A 112 7.20 -8.20 -14.30
CA SER A 112 7.05 -7.13 -15.29
C SER A 112 6.82 -5.77 -14.62
N ILE A 113 6.15 -5.67 -13.47
CA ILE A 113 6.02 -4.39 -12.75
C ILE A 113 7.34 -3.99 -12.07
N ALA A 114 8.10 -4.97 -11.55
CA ALA A 114 9.38 -4.73 -10.91
C ALA A 114 10.49 -4.36 -11.91
N SER A 115 10.39 -4.82 -13.17
CA SER A 115 11.40 -4.61 -14.23
C SER A 115 10.97 -3.61 -15.31
N ASP A 116 9.68 -3.51 -15.61
CA ASP A 116 9.06 -2.66 -16.63
C ASP A 116 8.22 -1.58 -15.95
N VAL A 117 8.92 -0.77 -15.15
CA VAL A 117 8.42 0.50 -14.63
C VAL A 117 8.52 1.49 -15.77
N SER A 118 7.43 1.74 -16.50
CA SER A 118 7.34 3.00 -17.23
C SER A 118 7.40 4.11 -16.17
N ILE A 119 8.54 4.80 -16.06
CA ILE A 119 8.85 5.87 -15.09
C ILE A 119 7.99 7.13 -15.36
N ILE A 120 6.77 6.97 -15.90
CA ILE A 120 5.86 8.07 -16.16
C ILE A 120 5.15 8.37 -14.86
N GLN A 121 5.67 9.37 -14.16
CA GLN A 121 5.04 9.93 -12.99
C GLN A 121 4.21 11.14 -13.38
N ARG A 122 3.10 11.36 -12.68
CA ARG A 122 2.27 12.57 -12.82
C ARG A 122 1.92 13.14 -11.45
N PRO A 123 1.56 14.43 -11.38
CA PRO A 123 0.88 14.98 -10.20
C PRO A 123 -0.38 14.17 -9.87
N LEU A 124 -0.71 14.07 -8.59
CA LEU A 124 -2.00 13.55 -8.17
C LEU A 124 -3.14 14.47 -8.67
N ASP A 125 -4.29 13.90 -9.00
CA ASP A 125 -5.47 14.67 -9.42
C ASP A 125 -5.92 15.59 -8.27
N PRO A 126 -5.93 16.93 -8.44
CA PRO A 126 -6.35 17.85 -7.40
C PRO A 126 -7.80 17.67 -6.93
N ALA A 127 -8.67 17.06 -7.73
CA ALA A 127 -10.04 16.75 -7.34
C ALA A 127 -10.11 15.60 -6.31
N LEU A 128 -9.22 14.61 -6.43
CA LEU A 128 -9.12 13.49 -5.50
C LEU A 128 -8.16 13.80 -4.34
N PHE A 129 -7.10 14.56 -4.58
CA PHE A 129 -6.04 14.84 -3.62
C PHE A 129 -5.86 16.35 -3.39
N PRO A 130 -6.88 17.04 -2.84
CA PRO A 130 -6.85 18.48 -2.69
C PRO A 130 -5.70 18.93 -1.76
N GLY A 131 -5.03 20.01 -2.14
CA GLY A 131 -3.97 20.63 -1.33
C GLY A 131 -2.60 19.96 -1.43
N ILE A 132 -2.45 18.88 -2.20
CA ILE A 132 -1.13 18.28 -2.48
C ILE A 132 -0.44 19.06 -3.61
N PRO A 133 0.82 19.54 -3.43
CA PRO A 133 1.55 20.25 -4.47
C PRO A 133 1.82 19.40 -5.71
N SER A 134 1.83 20.00 -6.90
CA SER A 134 2.09 19.27 -8.17
C SER A 134 3.52 18.70 -8.29
N SER A 135 4.44 19.10 -7.42
CA SER A 135 5.76 18.51 -7.29
C SER A 135 5.73 17.12 -6.64
N VAL A 136 4.67 16.78 -5.91
CA VAL A 136 4.39 15.43 -5.40
C VAL A 136 3.82 14.62 -6.56
N ARG A 137 4.58 13.62 -7.01
CA ARG A 137 4.24 12.85 -8.22
C ARG A 137 4.25 11.36 -7.91
N VAL A 138 3.31 10.64 -8.50
CA VAL A 138 3.14 9.20 -8.36
C VAL A 138 3.12 8.53 -9.73
N HIS A 139 3.38 7.24 -9.77
CA HIS A 139 3.26 6.43 -10.98
C HIS A 139 1.84 6.54 -11.56
N CYS A 140 1.71 6.85 -12.85
CA CYS A 140 0.41 7.13 -13.46
C CYS A 140 -0.57 5.97 -13.30
N GLY A 141 -0.11 4.73 -13.57
CA GLY A 141 -0.96 3.55 -13.46
C GLY A 141 -1.51 3.32 -12.05
N PHE A 142 -0.71 3.58 -11.00
CA PHE A 142 -1.19 3.41 -9.62
C PHE A 142 -2.25 4.47 -9.26
N ALA A 143 -2.04 5.71 -9.72
CA ALA A 143 -3.04 6.77 -9.56
C ALA A 143 -4.33 6.48 -10.35
N ASP A 144 -4.21 5.92 -11.55
CA ASP A 144 -5.36 5.53 -12.38
C ASP A 144 -6.15 4.40 -11.72
N GLU A 145 -5.48 3.36 -11.19
CA GLU A 145 -6.16 2.27 -10.48
C GLU A 145 -6.87 2.75 -9.21
N GLN A 146 -6.21 3.57 -8.39
CA GLN A 146 -6.82 4.11 -7.17
C GLN A 146 -8.03 4.99 -7.48
N ALA A 147 -7.95 5.82 -8.52
CA ALA A 147 -9.03 6.72 -8.91
C ALA A 147 -10.32 5.99 -9.30
N LYS A 148 -10.24 4.75 -9.82
CA LYS A 148 -11.42 3.94 -10.20
C LYS A 148 -12.32 3.61 -9.02
N THR A 149 -11.75 3.50 -7.81
CA THR A 149 -12.48 3.03 -6.61
C THR A 149 -12.54 4.05 -5.49
N ALA A 150 -11.76 5.14 -5.55
CA ALA A 150 -11.60 6.13 -4.49
C ALA A 150 -12.92 6.59 -3.85
N THR A 151 -13.89 7.05 -4.65
CA THR A 151 -15.16 7.60 -4.12
C THR A 151 -16.08 6.51 -3.55
N LEU A 152 -16.05 5.31 -4.14
CA LEU A 152 -16.82 4.16 -3.64
C LEU A 152 -16.29 3.72 -2.27
N ILE A 153 -14.96 3.59 -2.16
CA ILE A 153 -14.29 3.21 -0.91
C ILE A 153 -14.53 4.27 0.17
N LEU A 154 -14.41 5.57 -0.15
CA LEU A 154 -14.71 6.63 0.83
C LEU A 154 -16.13 6.55 1.38
N ALA A 155 -17.12 6.34 0.51
CA ALA A 155 -18.53 6.23 0.93
C ALA A 155 -18.75 5.01 1.83
N ALA A 156 -18.16 3.88 1.46
CA ALA A 156 -18.29 2.63 2.20
C ALA A 156 -17.50 2.66 3.53
N VAL A 157 -16.33 3.31 3.58
CA VAL A 157 -15.58 3.57 4.83
C VAL A 157 -16.39 4.45 5.77
N ASN A 158 -16.96 5.57 5.29
CA ASN A 158 -17.82 6.43 6.11
C ASN A 158 -19.02 5.67 6.69
N THR A 159 -19.68 4.86 5.85
CA THR A 159 -20.79 4.00 6.28
C THR A 159 -20.34 3.01 7.37
N THR A 160 -19.18 2.38 7.18
CA THR A 160 -18.64 1.39 8.12
C THR A 160 -18.24 2.05 9.44
N LEU A 161 -17.53 3.18 9.41
CA LEU A 161 -17.15 3.94 10.61
C LEU A 161 -18.38 4.32 11.44
N ALA A 162 -19.44 4.84 10.79
CA ALA A 162 -20.69 5.20 11.46
C ALA A 162 -21.42 3.98 12.03
N LYS A 163 -21.50 2.88 11.27
CA LYS A 163 -22.18 1.64 11.67
C LYS A 163 -21.55 1.02 12.92
N TYR A 164 -20.22 1.00 13.01
CA TYR A 164 -19.49 0.32 14.08
C TYR A 164 -18.99 1.26 15.18
N GLY A 165 -19.16 2.58 15.04
CA GLY A 165 -18.72 3.56 16.02
C GLY A 165 -17.20 3.59 16.22
N THR A 166 -16.42 3.19 15.21
CA THR A 166 -14.96 3.20 15.26
C THR A 166 -14.38 4.42 14.54
N SER A 167 -13.12 4.72 14.83
CA SER A 167 -12.33 5.81 14.23
C SER A 167 -10.98 5.32 13.71
N THR A 168 -10.85 4.03 13.44
CA THR A 168 -9.62 3.41 12.96
C THR A 168 -9.88 2.71 11.64
N VAL A 169 -9.03 2.99 10.66
CA VAL A 169 -9.03 2.37 9.33
C VAL A 169 -7.64 1.81 9.08
N THR A 170 -7.57 0.58 8.58
CA THR A 170 -6.34 0.03 8.02
C THR A 170 -6.57 -0.35 6.57
N VAL A 171 -5.74 0.21 5.70
CA VAL A 171 -5.69 -0.16 4.28
C VAL A 171 -4.59 -1.18 4.09
N VAL A 172 -4.88 -2.23 3.32
CA VAL A 172 -4.03 -3.41 3.20
C VAL A 172 -3.87 -3.80 1.73
N GLY A 173 -2.68 -4.25 1.33
CA GLY A 173 -2.50 -4.77 -0.01
C GLY A 173 -1.13 -5.41 -0.25
N HIS A 174 -1.08 -6.27 -1.27
CA HIS A 174 0.15 -6.89 -1.75
C HIS A 174 0.46 -6.44 -3.19
N SER A 175 1.74 -6.22 -3.52
CA SER A 175 2.20 -5.84 -4.86
C SER A 175 1.48 -4.56 -5.36
N LEU A 176 0.85 -4.58 -6.54
CA LEU A 176 0.01 -3.47 -7.03
C LEU A 176 -1.04 -3.03 -6.00
N GLY A 177 -1.67 -3.97 -5.29
CA GLY A 177 -2.64 -3.67 -4.24
C GLY A 177 -2.05 -2.90 -3.08
N GLY A 178 -0.76 -3.10 -2.79
CA GLY A 178 -0.01 -2.30 -1.81
C GLY A 178 0.11 -0.84 -2.26
N ALA A 179 0.40 -0.59 -3.54
CA ALA A 179 0.49 0.76 -4.08
C ALA A 179 -0.88 1.48 -4.04
N ILE A 180 -1.95 0.77 -4.40
CA ILE A 180 -3.32 1.30 -4.30
C ILE A 180 -3.66 1.59 -2.84
N ALA A 181 -3.38 0.66 -1.92
CA ALA A 181 -3.62 0.85 -0.49
C ALA A 181 -2.88 2.08 0.06
N LEU A 182 -1.61 2.30 -0.29
CA LEU A 182 -0.87 3.49 0.17
C LEU A 182 -1.49 4.80 -0.37
N LEU A 183 -1.94 4.82 -1.63
CA LEU A 183 -2.64 5.97 -2.19
C LEU A 183 -4.01 6.19 -1.51
N ASP A 184 -4.72 5.12 -1.19
CA ASP A 184 -5.96 5.16 -0.42
C ASP A 184 -5.74 5.69 1.00
N ALA A 185 -4.62 5.36 1.66
CA ALA A 185 -4.28 5.95 2.96
C ALA A 185 -4.20 7.47 2.86
N VAL A 186 -3.45 7.99 1.88
CA VAL A 186 -3.30 9.42 1.63
C VAL A 186 -4.65 10.06 1.30
N TYR A 187 -5.43 9.44 0.42
CA TYR A 187 -6.74 9.91 0.01
C TYR A 187 -7.70 9.98 1.20
N LEU A 188 -7.88 8.90 1.96
CA LEU A 188 -8.76 8.86 3.12
C LEU A 188 -8.33 9.88 4.19
N GLN A 189 -7.03 10.12 4.36
CA GLN A 189 -6.52 11.12 5.31
C GLN A 189 -6.92 12.56 4.97
N LEU A 190 -7.16 12.85 3.69
CA LEU A 190 -7.64 14.15 3.21
C LEU A 190 -9.17 14.30 3.32
N HIS A 191 -9.91 13.19 3.23
CA HIS A 191 -11.37 13.21 3.11
C HIS A 191 -12.13 12.79 4.37
N LEU A 192 -11.46 12.12 5.32
CA LEU A 192 -12.05 11.74 6.60
C LEU A 192 -11.74 12.77 7.70
N PRO A 193 -12.54 12.82 8.77
CA PRO A 193 -12.25 13.68 9.91
C PRO A 193 -10.85 13.42 10.50
N PRO A 194 -10.12 14.44 10.99
CA PRO A 194 -8.78 14.26 11.57
C PRO A 194 -8.72 13.30 12.77
N SER A 195 -9.87 13.01 13.40
CA SER A 195 -9.97 12.02 14.47
C SER A 195 -9.87 10.57 13.98
N VAL A 196 -10.06 10.32 12.69
CA VAL A 196 -9.93 8.99 12.11
C VAL A 196 -8.45 8.67 11.90
N LYS A 197 -7.97 7.62 12.57
CA LYS A 197 -6.61 7.11 12.43
C LYS A 197 -6.54 6.16 11.24
N ILE A 198 -5.61 6.41 10.34
CA ILE A 198 -5.39 5.61 9.14
C ILE A 198 -4.01 4.95 9.25
N THR A 199 -3.96 3.67 8.92
CA THR A 199 -2.73 2.85 8.91
C THR A 199 -2.66 2.14 7.57
N ALA A 200 -1.48 2.11 6.96
CA ALA A 200 -1.24 1.28 5.78
C ALA A 200 -0.35 0.08 6.17
N VAL A 201 -0.80 -1.12 5.83
CA VAL A 201 -0.02 -2.36 5.97
C VAL A 201 0.13 -2.98 4.60
N THR A 202 1.33 -2.91 4.03
CA THR A 202 1.58 -3.31 2.65
C THR A 202 2.67 -4.36 2.56
N TYR A 203 2.54 -5.27 1.60
CA TYR A 203 3.48 -6.36 1.34
C TYR A 203 4.01 -6.27 -0.08
N GLY A 204 5.34 -6.32 -0.27
CA GLY A 204 5.96 -6.20 -1.60
C GLY A 204 5.57 -4.91 -2.33
N LEU A 205 5.44 -3.80 -1.59
CA LEU A 205 5.04 -2.49 -2.12
C LEU A 205 6.05 -2.00 -3.18
N PRO A 206 5.65 -1.80 -4.45
CA PRO A 206 6.52 -1.12 -5.41
C PRO A 206 6.67 0.36 -5.06
N ARG A 207 7.75 1.00 -5.52
CA ARG A 207 7.95 2.45 -5.33
C ARG A 207 6.81 3.22 -5.99
N VAL A 208 5.97 3.89 -5.18
CA VAL A 208 4.73 4.53 -5.64
C VAL A 208 4.96 5.89 -6.30
N GLY A 209 5.96 6.65 -5.86
CA GLY A 209 6.17 8.02 -6.33
C GLY A 209 7.61 8.53 -6.25
N ASN A 210 7.77 9.84 -6.47
CA ASN A 210 9.05 10.52 -6.32
C ASN A 210 9.39 10.81 -4.85
N GLN A 211 10.55 11.40 -4.61
CA GLN A 211 10.96 11.80 -3.26
C GLN A 211 9.93 12.72 -2.58
N GLY A 212 9.33 13.65 -3.33
CA GLY A 212 8.29 14.53 -2.78
C GLY A 212 7.05 13.77 -2.28
N PHE A 213 6.69 12.65 -2.91
CA PHE A 213 5.64 11.76 -2.40
C PHE A 213 6.08 11.00 -1.15
N ALA A 214 7.30 10.47 -1.13
CA ALA A 214 7.86 9.81 0.04
C ALA A 214 7.89 10.76 1.25
N ASP A 215 8.44 11.97 1.09
CA ASP A 215 8.49 13.00 2.14
C ASP A 215 7.08 13.39 2.62
N TYR A 216 6.11 13.49 1.70
CA TYR A 216 4.72 13.78 2.04
C TYR A 216 4.10 12.67 2.90
N VAL A 217 4.30 11.41 2.50
CA VAL A 217 3.82 10.23 3.22
C VAL A 217 4.45 10.16 4.61
N ASP A 218 5.78 10.30 4.72
CA ASP A 218 6.49 10.27 6.01
C ASP A 218 6.00 11.38 6.95
N ALA A 219 5.78 12.59 6.44
CA ALA A 219 5.28 13.70 7.24
C ALA A 219 3.84 13.50 7.75
N LYS A 220 3.02 12.71 7.04
CA LYS A 220 1.62 12.46 7.40
C LYS A 220 1.43 11.19 8.23
N PHE A 221 2.28 10.19 8.03
CA PHE A 221 2.10 8.85 8.59
C PHE A 221 3.26 8.40 9.50
N ALA A 222 4.14 9.30 9.95
CA ALA A 222 5.22 8.97 10.89
C ALA A 222 4.72 8.08 12.05
N GLY A 223 5.18 6.82 12.09
CA GLY A 223 4.80 5.82 13.09
C GLY A 223 3.56 4.94 12.77
N SER A 224 2.98 5.03 11.57
CA SER A 224 1.76 4.31 11.16
C SER A 224 1.85 3.57 9.81
N LEU A 225 3.07 3.47 9.26
CA LEU A 225 3.38 2.62 8.12
C LEU A 225 4.15 1.41 8.61
N ALA A 226 3.67 0.23 8.25
CA ALA A 226 4.36 -1.01 8.53
C ALA A 226 4.55 -1.79 7.24
N GLU A 227 5.82 -2.07 6.92
CA GLU A 227 6.20 -2.93 5.81
C GLU A 227 6.31 -4.36 6.35
N GLY A 228 5.50 -5.27 5.82
CA GLY A 228 5.67 -6.70 6.05
C GLY A 228 6.59 -7.27 4.98
N GLU A 229 7.72 -7.84 5.40
CA GLU A 229 8.58 -8.65 4.52
C GLU A 229 7.92 -9.97 4.12
#